data_AF-A0A7W0EJF9-F1
#
_entry.id   AF-A0A7W0EJF9-F1
#
_cell.length_a   1.000
_cell.length_b   1.000
_cell.length_c   1.000
_cell.angle_alpha   90.00
_cell.angle_beta   90.00
_cell.angle_gamma   90.00
#
_symmetry.space_group_name_H-M   'P 1'
#
loop_
_entity.id
_entity.type
_entity.pdbx_description
1 polymer ?
#
loop_
_entity_poly.entity_id
_entity_poly.type
_entity_poly.pdbx_seq_one_letter_code
_entity_poly.pdbx_strand_id
1 'polypeptide(L)'
;MKISSNMRDLGSLVHAKGWIKVFVDHYGDAARMGLIHKDDKVIECGIILMTGKRVCIPWASTLREYNTLYLNMLLNWNFLKYAADSGHDYFDFGRSTLAEGT
;
A
#
# COMPACT_ATOMS: atom_id res chain seq x y z
N MET A 1 12.43 -3.68 -7.94
CA MET A 1 11.00 -3.57 -7.59
C MET A 1 10.45 -4.97 -7.26
N LYS A 2 10.46 -5.34 -5.97
CA LYS A 2 10.07 -6.65 -5.42
C LYS A 2 8.57 -6.76 -5.07
N ILE A 3 7.73 -5.87 -5.60
CA ILE A 3 6.26 -5.96 -5.43
C ILE A 3 5.76 -7.31 -5.97
N SER A 4 6.29 -7.78 -7.10
CA SER A 4 5.85 -9.03 -7.75
C SER A 4 6.35 -10.31 -7.09
N SER A 5 7.38 -10.29 -6.23
CA SER A 5 7.74 -11.47 -5.44
C SER A 5 6.89 -11.52 -4.18
N ASN A 6 6.73 -10.37 -3.52
CA ASN A 6 6.00 -10.29 -2.26
C ASN A 6 4.51 -10.56 -2.43
N MET A 7 3.93 -10.05 -3.51
CA MET A 7 2.53 -10.29 -3.79
C MET A 7 2.29 -11.68 -4.39
N ARG A 8 3.27 -12.28 -5.11
CA ARG A 8 3.19 -13.68 -5.57
C ARG A 8 3.00 -14.65 -4.40
N ASP A 9 3.63 -14.37 -3.27
CA ASP A 9 3.57 -15.20 -2.06
C ASP A 9 2.23 -15.05 -1.30
N LEU A 10 1.39 -14.06 -1.64
CA LEU A 10 0.10 -13.76 -0.99
C LEU A 10 -1.12 -14.39 -1.69
N GLY A 11 -0.94 -15.17 -2.76
CA GLY A 11 -1.97 -16.06 -3.31
C GLY A 11 -3.20 -15.41 -3.97
N SER A 12 -3.34 -14.08 -3.95
CA SER A 12 -4.33 -13.36 -4.76
C SER A 12 -3.79 -13.21 -6.20
N LEU A 13 -4.66 -13.13 -7.22
CA LEU A 13 -4.28 -12.92 -8.63
C LEU A 13 -3.63 -11.55 -8.81
N VAL A 14 -2.40 -11.41 -8.36
CA VAL A 14 -1.74 -10.12 -8.36
C VAL A 14 -1.42 -9.76 -9.79
N HIS A 15 -1.94 -8.61 -10.20
CA HIS A 15 -1.63 -8.07 -11.49
C HIS A 15 -0.12 -8.07 -11.73
N ALA A 16 0.27 -8.41 -12.96
CA ALA A 16 1.67 -8.44 -13.36
C ALA A 16 2.37 -7.12 -13.01
N LYS A 17 3.68 -7.15 -12.74
CA LYS A 17 4.47 -5.95 -12.45
C LYS A 17 4.26 -4.82 -13.47
N GLY A 18 4.03 -5.17 -14.74
CA GLY A 18 3.71 -4.22 -15.80
C GLY A 18 2.41 -3.45 -15.54
N TRP A 19 1.39 -4.08 -14.96
CA TRP A 19 0.13 -3.41 -14.60
C TRP A 19 0.34 -2.34 -13.54
N ILE A 20 1.09 -2.65 -12.47
CA ILE A 20 1.38 -1.66 -11.41
C ILE A 20 2.19 -0.49 -11.99
N LYS A 21 3.12 -0.76 -12.90
CA LYS A 21 3.85 0.30 -13.60
C LYS A 21 2.89 1.19 -14.41
N VAL A 22 2.07 0.60 -15.27
CA VAL A 22 1.09 1.34 -16.09
C VAL A 22 0.12 2.13 -15.21
N PHE A 23 -0.34 1.55 -14.10
CA PHE A 23 -1.20 2.22 -13.14
C PHE A 23 -0.54 3.48 -12.57
N VAL A 24 0.69 3.35 -12.02
CA VAL A 24 1.40 4.50 -11.44
C VAL A 24 1.73 5.54 -12.50
N ASP A 25 2.16 5.11 -13.69
CA ASP A 25 2.45 6.01 -14.82
C ASP A 25 1.18 6.76 -15.27
N HIS A 26 0.01 6.10 -15.29
CA HIS A 26 -1.26 6.68 -15.71
C HIS A 26 -1.80 7.70 -14.72
N TYR A 27 -1.80 7.37 -13.42
CA TYR A 27 -2.32 8.25 -12.38
C TYR A 27 -1.32 9.33 -11.97
N GLY A 28 -0.02 9.17 -12.25
CA GLY A 28 0.99 10.18 -12.00
C GLY A 28 0.99 10.67 -10.56
N ASP A 29 0.83 11.97 -10.35
CA ASP A 29 0.75 12.58 -9.01
C ASP A 29 -0.48 12.18 -8.21
N ALA A 30 -1.52 11.62 -8.87
CA ALA A 30 -2.66 11.03 -8.20
C ALA A 30 -2.37 9.63 -7.62
N ALA A 31 -1.16 9.08 -7.79
CA ALA A 31 -0.72 7.86 -7.12
C ALA A 31 0.63 8.06 -6.41
N ARG A 32 0.80 7.45 -5.23
CA ARG A 32 2.08 7.43 -4.51
C ARG A 32 2.38 6.03 -4.00
N MET A 33 3.67 5.71 -3.90
CA MET A 33 4.15 4.43 -3.39
C MET A 33 4.90 4.65 -2.09
N GLY A 34 4.51 3.91 -1.05
CA GLY A 34 5.22 3.83 0.22
C GLY A 34 6.10 2.59 0.25
N LEU A 35 7.33 2.73 0.77
CA LEU A 35 8.28 1.64 0.93
C LEU A 35 8.87 1.70 2.34
N ILE A 36 8.78 0.59 3.07
CA ILE A 36 9.47 0.41 4.34
C ILE A 36 10.70 -0.46 4.11
N HIS A 37 11.83 0.05 4.57
CA HIS A 37 13.13 -0.61 4.49
C HIS A 37 13.56 -1.07 5.86
N LYS A 38 14.17 -2.24 5.91
CA LYS A 38 15.04 -2.66 7.00
C LYS A 38 16.39 -2.96 6.40
N ASP A 39 17.39 -2.20 6.83
CA ASP A 39 18.72 -2.21 6.21
C ASP A 39 18.59 -1.94 4.69
N ASP A 40 19.28 -2.70 3.84
CA ASP A 40 19.20 -2.57 2.37
C ASP A 40 18.00 -3.30 1.74
N LYS A 41 17.05 -3.80 2.53
CA LYS A 41 15.93 -4.63 2.08
C LYS A 41 14.60 -3.90 2.25
N VAL A 42 13.85 -3.75 1.15
CA VAL A 42 12.42 -3.40 1.21
C VAL A 42 11.66 -4.57 1.82
N ILE A 43 11.03 -4.34 2.97
CA ILE A 43 10.28 -5.35 3.73
C ILE A 43 8.77 -5.20 3.58
N GLU A 44 8.30 -4.00 3.26
CA GLU A 44 6.90 -3.72 2.98
C GLU A 44 6.78 -2.63 1.91
N CYS A 45 5.73 -2.73 1.11
CA CYS A 45 5.33 -1.71 0.16
C CYS A 45 3.81 -1.53 0.13
N GLY A 46 3.37 -0.34 -0.24
CA GLY A 46 1.99 -0.12 -0.66
C GLY A 46 1.87 1.05 -1.61
N ILE A 47 0.67 1.18 -2.18
CA ILE A 47 0.30 2.24 -3.09
C ILE A 47 -0.94 2.90 -2.54
N ILE A 48 -0.97 4.23 -2.57
CA ILE A 48 -2.17 5.03 -2.37
C ILE A 48 -2.61 5.67 -3.68
N LEU A 49 -3.92 5.82 -3.83
CA LEU A 49 -4.55 6.54 -4.92
C LEU A 49 -5.38 7.69 -4.34
N MET A 50 -5.20 8.89 -4.89
CA MET A 50 -5.94 10.08 -4.51
C MET A 50 -7.04 10.35 -5.54
N THR A 51 -8.27 10.50 -5.07
CA THR A 51 -9.45 10.75 -5.91
C THR A 51 -10.31 11.84 -5.27
N GLY A 52 -10.25 13.05 -5.83
CA GLY A 52 -10.88 14.23 -5.23
C GLY A 52 -10.34 14.46 -3.82
N LYS A 53 -11.22 14.40 -2.82
CA LYS A 53 -10.88 14.59 -1.40
C LYS A 53 -10.55 13.30 -0.65
N ARG A 54 -10.44 12.17 -1.36
CA ARG A 54 -10.26 10.84 -0.75
C ARG A 54 -8.90 10.25 -1.11
N VAL A 55 -8.32 9.54 -0.17
CA VAL A 55 -7.15 8.67 -0.39
C VAL A 55 -7.56 7.24 -0.07
N CYS A 56 -7.22 6.29 -0.93
CA CYS A 56 -7.44 4.86 -0.66
C CYS A 56 -6.15 4.05 -0.85
N ILE A 57 -6.08 2.87 -0.24
CA ILE A 57 -4.96 1.94 -0.35
C ILE A 57 -5.35 0.77 -1.28
N PRO A 58 -5.17 0.89 -2.61
CA PRO A 58 -5.49 -0.21 -3.52
C PRO A 58 -4.61 -1.45 -3.33
N TRP A 59 -3.35 -1.27 -2.91
CA TRP A 59 -2.42 -2.37 -2.69
C TRP A 59 -1.49 -2.09 -1.51
N ALA A 60 -1.31 -3.08 -0.64
CA ALA A 60 -0.25 -3.14 0.36
C ALA A 60 0.23 -4.59 0.49
N SER A 61 1.52 -4.78 0.81
CA SER A 61 2.12 -6.10 0.90
C SER A 61 3.39 -6.07 1.73
N THR A 62 3.45 -6.93 2.74
CA THR A 62 4.60 -7.14 3.63
C THR A 62 5.22 -8.52 3.37
N LEU A 63 6.55 -8.59 3.41
CA LEU A 63 7.28 -9.86 3.34
C LEU A 63 6.88 -10.73 4.52
N ARG A 64 6.49 -11.98 4.23
CA ARG A 64 5.93 -12.92 5.22
C ARG A 64 6.79 -13.07 6.47
N GLU A 65 8.12 -13.05 6.32
CA GLU A 65 9.09 -13.15 7.43
C GLU A 65 9.05 -11.95 8.40
N TYR A 66 8.44 -10.82 8.01
CA TYR A 66 8.30 -9.60 8.81
C TYR A 66 6.84 -9.26 9.17
N ASN A 67 5.87 -10.12 8.89
CA ASN A 67 4.46 -9.87 9.24
C ASN A 67 4.24 -9.66 10.75
N THR A 68 5.09 -10.24 11.60
CA THR A 68 5.04 -10.08 13.06
C THR A 68 5.44 -8.68 13.54
N LEU A 69 6.03 -7.85 12.67
CA LEU A 69 6.41 -6.48 13.02
C LEU A 69 5.25 -5.47 12.84
N TYR A 70 4.04 -5.93 12.53
CA TYR A 70 2.84 -5.10 12.32
C TYR A 70 3.10 -3.93 11.36
N LEU A 71 3.93 -4.17 10.33
CA LEU A 71 4.42 -3.11 9.46
C LEU A 71 3.27 -2.41 8.71
N ASN A 72 2.18 -3.14 8.44
CA ASN A 72 0.98 -2.56 7.85
C ASN A 72 0.46 -1.35 8.64
N MET A 73 0.58 -1.36 9.97
CA MET A 73 0.24 -0.20 10.80
C MET A 73 1.18 0.97 10.56
N LEU A 74 2.49 0.71 10.45
CA LEU A 74 3.48 1.74 10.15
C LEU A 74 3.28 2.33 8.75
N LEU A 75 3.03 1.49 7.75
CA LEU A 75 2.76 1.93 6.38
C LEU A 75 1.47 2.76 6.31
N ASN A 76 0.40 2.26 6.92
CA ASN A 76 -0.87 2.95 7.02
C ASN A 76 -0.75 4.30 7.72
N TRP A 77 0.00 4.38 8.83
CA TRP A 77 0.25 5.63 9.53
C TRP A 77 0.95 6.67 8.64
N ASN A 78 1.97 6.25 7.88
CA ASN A 78 2.67 7.15 6.95
C ASN A 78 1.73 7.64 5.83
N PHE A 79 0.88 6.78 5.30
CA PHE A 79 -0.11 7.18 4.30
C PHE A 79 -1.18 8.11 4.85
N LEU A 80 -1.69 7.84 6.06
CA LEU A 80 -2.66 8.69 6.73
C LEU A 80 -2.06 10.07 7.01
N LYS A 81 -0.82 10.12 7.51
CA LYS A 81 -0.08 11.36 7.71
C LYS A 81 0.07 12.14 6.41
N TYR A 82 0.49 11.49 5.33
CA TYR A 82 0.61 12.13 4.02
C TYR A 82 -0.74 12.70 3.55
N ALA A 83 -1.83 11.92 3.68
CA ALA A 83 -3.16 12.36 3.27
C ALA A 83 -3.61 13.61 4.04
N ALA A 84 -3.40 13.61 5.36
CA ALA A 84 -3.72 14.73 6.24
C ALA A 84 -2.88 15.98 5.90
N ASP A 85 -1.57 15.83 5.76
CA ASP A 85 -0.66 16.93 5.41
C ASP A 85 -0.95 17.49 4.01
N SER A 86 -1.49 16.66 3.11
CA SER A 86 -1.83 17.03 1.73
C SER A 86 -3.26 17.56 1.57
N GLY A 87 -4.00 17.77 2.66
CA GLY A 87 -5.34 18.39 2.64
C GLY A 87 -6.46 17.47 2.12
N HIS A 88 -6.32 16.16 2.25
CA HIS A 88 -7.40 15.22 1.91
C HIS A 88 -8.32 15.01 3.13
N ASP A 89 -9.62 14.99 2.89
CA ASP A 89 -10.63 14.95 3.96
C ASP A 89 -10.96 13.51 4.41
N TYR A 90 -10.70 12.52 3.56
CA TYR A 90 -11.08 11.13 3.81
C TYR A 90 -9.96 10.14 3.48
N PHE A 91 -9.81 9.14 4.34
CA PHE A 91 -8.88 8.04 4.15
C PHE A 91 -9.63 6.71 4.21
N ASP A 92 -9.55 5.94 3.13
CA ASP A 92 -10.21 4.65 2.96
C ASP A 92 -9.18 3.51 3.08
N PHE A 93 -9.26 2.79 4.20
CA PHE A 93 -8.43 1.61 4.46
C PHE A 93 -8.86 0.37 3.67
N GLY A 94 -9.97 0.45 2.93
CA GLY A 94 -10.55 -0.66 2.21
C GLY A 94 -11.52 -1.47 3.07
N ARG A 95 -11.83 -2.69 2.61
CA ARG A 95 -12.80 -3.57 3.27
C ARG A 95 -12.13 -4.35 4.40
N SER A 96 -12.79 -4.44 5.54
CA SER A 96 -12.53 -5.44 6.57
C SER A 96 -13.47 -6.63 6.41
N THR A 97 -13.03 -7.81 6.84
CA THR A 97 -13.92 -8.97 6.97
C THR A 97 -14.93 -8.69 8.08
N LEU A 98 -16.22 -8.88 7.82
CA LEU A 98 -17.25 -8.80 8.85
C LEU A 98 -16.92 -9.77 9.99
N ALA A 99 -16.97 -9.28 11.23
CA ALA A 99 -16.69 -10.02 12.47
C ALA A 99 -15.20 -10.34 12.77
N GLU A 100 -14.25 -9.84 12.00
CA GLU A 100 -12.85 -9.75 12.42
C GLU A 100 -12.65 -8.39 13.10
N GLY A 101 -13.05 -8.29 14.37
CA GLY A 101 -12.81 -7.11 15.19
C GLY A 101 -11.32 -6.76 15.27
N THR A 102 -11.03 -5.47 15.49
CA THR A 102 -9.69 -5.00 15.87
C THR A 102 -9.40 -5.34 17.32
#